data_AF-A0A353YEC3-F1
#
_entry.id   AF-A0A353YEC3-F1
#
_cell.length_a   1.000
_cell.length_b   1.000
_cell.length_c   1.000
_cell.angle_alpha   90.00
_cell.angle_beta   90.00
_cell.angle_gamma   90.00
#
_symmetry.space_group_name_H-M   'P 1'
#
loop_
_entity.id
_entity.type
_entity.pdbx_description
1 polymer ?
#
loop_
_entity_poly.entity_id
_entity_poly.type
_entity_poly.pdbx_seq_one_letter_code
_entity_poly.pdbx_strand_id
1 'polypeptide(L)' 'MQTRFELPRNPPAGHRLINPVVEDLPVLIPPEAVNEVYGRAAVGLCLSPEEGAMYASMEYLLAGLPVARSSCQCW' A
#
# COMPACT_ATOMS: atom_id res chain seq x y z
N MET A 1 -3.31 -1.81 -20.36
CA MET A 1 -4.46 -2.70 -20.04
C MET A 1 -4.47 -2.87 -18.52
N GLN A 2 -5.26 -2.07 -17.81
CA GLN A 2 -5.36 -2.17 -16.34
C GLN A 2 -6.29 -3.33 -16.00
N THR A 3 -5.73 -4.42 -15.51
CA THR A 3 -6.51 -5.51 -14.93
C THR A 3 -7.21 -4.95 -13.70
N ARG A 4 -8.53 -4.85 -13.73
CA ARG A 4 -9.36 -4.40 -12.62
C ARG A 4 -9.09 -5.33 -11.43
N PHE A 5 -8.31 -4.86 -10.46
CA PHE A 5 -8.00 -5.64 -9.27
C PHE A 5 -9.26 -5.63 -8.40
N GLU A 6 -10.06 -6.70 -8.48
CA GLU A 6 -11.18 -6.87 -7.56
C GLU A 6 -10.60 -7.11 -6.17
N LEU A 7 -10.65 -6.08 -5.32
CA LEU A 7 -10.18 -6.17 -3.94
C LEU A 7 -11.10 -7.16 -3.22
N PRO A 8 -10.57 -8.30 -2.73
CA PRO A 8 -11.40 -9.23 -1.99
C PRO A 8 -11.92 -8.52 -0.73
N ARG A 9 -13.26 -8.44 -0.60
CA ARG A 9 -13.92 -7.82 0.57
C ARG A 9 -13.42 -8.41 1.89
N ASN A 10 -12.97 -9.67 1.86
CA ASN A 10 -12.31 -10.34 2.97
C ASN A 10 -10.91 -10.79 2.55
N PRO A 11 -9.83 -10.19 3.07
CA PRO A 11 -8.47 -10.62 2.76
C PRO A 11 -8.20 -12.03 3.34
N PRO A 12 -7.16 -12.74 2.86
CA PRO A 12 -6.75 -14.03 3.42
C PRO A 12 -6.53 -13.97 4.94
N ALA A 13 -6.68 -15.09 5.64
CA ALA A 13 -6.50 -15.14 7.09
C ALA A 13 -5.16 -14.50 7.51
N GLY A 14 -5.22 -13.65 8.55
CA GLY A 14 -4.06 -12.92 9.06
C GLY A 14 -3.71 -11.63 8.30
N HIS A 15 -4.39 -11.32 7.19
CA HIS A 15 -4.22 -10.06 6.46
C HIS A 15 -5.35 -9.10 6.81
N ARG A 16 -5.05 -7.80 6.76
CA ARG A 16 -6.05 -6.76 7.02
C ARG A 16 -5.92 -5.66 5.97
N LEU A 17 -7.02 -5.36 5.28
CA LEU A 17 -7.14 -4.17 4.47
C LEU A 17 -7.35 -2.98 5.41
N ILE A 18 -6.50 -1.96 5.27
CA ILE A 18 -6.51 -0.77 6.12
C ILE A 18 -7.46 0.29 5.56
N ASN A 19 -7.46 0.47 4.24
CA ASN A 19 -8.41 1.34 3.58
C ASN A 19 -9.82 0.74 3.67
N PRO A 20 -10.82 1.50 4.13
CA PRO A 20 -12.20 1.06 4.05
C PRO A 20 -12.62 0.96 2.59
N VAL A 21 -13.47 -0.03 2.30
CA VAL A 21 -14.02 -0.25 0.96
C VAL A 21 -15.48 0.20 0.96
N VAL A 22 -15.82 1.17 0.11
CA VAL A 22 -17.18 1.69 -0.08
C VAL A 22 -17.53 1.49 -1.55
N GLU A 23 -18.67 0.86 -1.83
CA GLU A 23 -19.11 0.56 -3.21
C GLU A 23 -18.03 -0.15 -4.06
N ASP A 24 -17.33 -1.11 -3.44
CA ASP A 24 -16.25 -1.89 -4.05
C ASP A 24 -15.01 -1.07 -4.47
N LEU A 25 -14.87 0.15 -3.94
CA LEU A 25 -13.70 1.01 -4.14
C LEU A 25 -13.01 1.33 -2.82
N PRO A 26 -11.66 1.31 -2.78
CA PRO A 26 -10.91 1.74 -1.61
C PRO A 26 -11.06 3.25 -1.44
N VAL A 27 -11.37 3.70 -0.23
CA VAL A 27 -11.46 5.11 0.10
C VAL A 27 -10.15 5.58 0.72
N LEU A 28 -9.79 6.84 0.44
CA LEU A 28 -8.62 7.48 1.03
C LEU A 28 -8.84 7.65 2.54
N ILE A 29 -7.81 7.32 3.30
CA ILE A 29 -7.72 7.60 4.73
C ILE A 29 -6.83 8.84 4.93
N PRO A 30 -7.04 9.61 6.01
CA PRO A 30 -6.26 10.81 6.23
C PRO A 30 -4.80 10.47 6.61
N PRO A 31 -3.84 11.39 6.37
CA PRO A 31 -2.41 11.13 6.58
C PRO A 31 -2.06 10.70 8.01
N GLU A 32 -2.76 11.21 9.04
CA GLU A 32 -2.54 10.77 10.41
C GLU A 32 -2.84 9.28 10.61
N ALA A 33 -3.91 8.76 10.01
CA ALA A 33 -4.27 7.36 10.08
C ALA A 33 -3.28 6.48 9.30
N VAL A 34 -2.74 6.99 8.19
CA VAL A 34 -1.67 6.33 7.44
C VAL A 34 -0.42 6.17 8.32
N ASN A 35 -0.01 7.24 9.00
CA ASN A 35 1.17 7.23 9.87
C ASN A 35 1.02 6.26 11.06
N GLU A 36 -0.16 6.18 11.69
CA GLU A 36 -0.40 5.21 12.75
C GLU A 36 -0.25 3.77 12.28
N VAL A 37 -0.66 3.48 11.05
CA VAL A 37 -0.55 2.15 10.45
C VAL A 37 0.89 1.85 10.10
N TYR A 38 1.62 2.81 9.52
CA TYR A 38 3.04 2.66 9.22
C TYR A 38 3.86 2.46 10.50
N GLY A 39 3.60 3.22 11.56
CA GLY A 39 4.30 3.05 12.85
C GLY A 39 4.12 1.68 13.51
N ARG A 40 3.11 0.89 13.09
CA ARG A 40 2.89 -0.49 13.55
C ARG A 40 3.48 -1.54 12.61
N ALA A 41 3.87 -1.16 11.40
CA ALA A 41 4.45 -2.07 10.43
C ALA A 41 5.92 -2.35 10.77
N ALA A 42 6.41 -3.54 10.43
CA ALA A 42 7.82 -3.86 10.55
C ALA A 42 8.62 -3.49 9.28
N VAL A 43 7.94 -3.43 8.13
CA VAL A 43 8.53 -3.22 6.80
C VAL A 43 7.48 -2.61 5.87
N GLY A 44 7.91 -1.72 4.98
CA GLY A 44 7.12 -1.23 3.85
C GLY A 44 7.40 -2.08 2.62
N LEU A 45 6.36 -2.68 2.02
CA LEU A 45 6.49 -3.51 0.83
C LEU A 45 5.79 -2.82 -0.36
N CYS A 46 6.52 -2.65 -1.45
CA CYS A 46 5.96 -2.14 -2.70
C CYS A 46 6.11 -3.19 -3.81
N LEU A 47 4.96 -3.68 -4.30
CA LEU A 47 4.86 -4.75 -5.29
C LEU A 47 4.18 -4.33 -6.60
N SER A 48 3.92 -3.04 -6.80
CA SER A 48 3.32 -2.59 -8.06
C SER A 48 4.25 -2.96 -9.23
N PRO A 49 3.74 -3.57 -10.31
CA PRO A 49 4.55 -3.91 -11.49
C PRO A 49 4.92 -2.70 -12.35
N GLU A 50 4.17 -1.60 -12.23
CA GLU A 50 4.43 -0.32 -12.89
C GLU A 50 4.14 0.79 -11.88
N GLU A 51 5.16 1.54 -11.48
CA GLU A 51 4.99 2.65 -10.53
C GLU A 51 6.03 3.72 -10.84
N GLY A 52 5.58 4.97 -11.01
CA GLY A 52 6.44 6.11 -11.35
C GLY A 52 7.30 6.57 -10.17
N ALA A 53 7.08 7.78 -9.66
CA ALA A 53 7.89 8.38 -8.59
C ALA A 53 7.80 7.68 -7.22
N MET A 54 6.99 6.63 -7.09
CA MET A 54 6.93 5.75 -5.91
C MET A 54 6.77 6.50 -4.58
N TYR A 55 5.81 7.41 -4.52
CA TYR A 55 5.55 8.25 -3.33
C TYR A 55 5.34 7.42 -2.05
N ALA A 56 4.73 6.24 -2.13
CA ALA A 56 4.58 5.32 -1.00
C ALA A 56 5.91 4.94 -0.34
N SER A 57 6.98 4.78 -1.12
CA SER A 57 8.31 4.47 -0.57
C SER A 57 8.89 5.64 0.22
N MET A 58 8.62 6.88 -0.19
CA MET A 58 9.02 8.07 0.56
C MET A 58 8.27 8.15 1.88
N GLU A 59 6.97 7.87 1.90
CA GLU A 59 6.17 7.87 3.13
C GLU A 59 6.64 6.79 4.12
N TYR A 60 6.97 5.58 3.62
CA TYR A 60 7.54 4.52 4.46
C TYR A 60 8.88 4.94 5.08
N LEU A 61 9.77 5.54 4.29
CA LEU A 61 11.06 6.04 4.78
C LEU A 61 10.88 7.15 5.82
N LEU A 62 9.95 8.08 5.60
CA LEU A 62 9.63 9.15 6.55
C LEU A 62 9.00 8.61 7.84
N ALA A 63 8.27 7.49 7.77
CA ALA A 63 7.76 6.75 8.92
C ALA A 63 8.82 5.86 9.61
N GLY A 64 10.06 5.83 9.11
CA GLY A 64 11.15 5.03 9.68
C GLY A 64 11.09 3.54 9.34
N LEU A 65 10.28 3.15 8.36
CA LEU A 65 10.14 1.76 7.94
C LEU A 65 11.22 1.34 6.95
N PRO A 66 11.85 0.16 7.12
CA PRO A 66 12.67 -0.41 6.07
C PRO A 66 11.79 -0.71 4.84
N VAL A 67 12.23 -0.32 3.64
CA VAL A 67 11.45 -0.47 2.41
C VAL A 67 12.02 -1.60 1.55
N ALA A 68 11.19 -2.60 1.22
CA ALA A 68 11.47 -3.62 0.23
C ALA A 68 10.65 -3.33 -1.04
N ARG A 69 11.35 -3.26 -2.17
CA ARG A 69 10.73 -2.97 -3.47
C ARG A 69 10.95 -4.15 -4.40
N SER A 70 9.91 -4.61 -5.09
CA SER A 70 10.12 -5.43 -6.29
C SER A 70 10.89 -4.58 -7.31
N SER A 71 11.84 -5.17 -8.03
CA SER A 71 12.60 -4.47 -9.07
C SER A 71 11.68 -4.09 -10.23
N CYS A 72 11.01 -2.95 -10.12
CA CYS A 72 10.34 -2.30 -11.23
C CYS A 72 11.40 -1.81 -12.21
N GLN A 73 11.60 -2.58 -13.28
CA GLN A 73 12.23 -2.07 -14.50
C GLN A 73 11.13 -1.43 -15.35
N CYS A 74 10.85 -0.16 -15.08
CA CYS A 74 10.15 0.68 -16.04
C CYS A 74 11.23 1.56 -16.70
N TRP A 75 11.36 1.41 -18.02
CA TRP A 75 12.25 2.19 -18.88
C TRP A 75 11.98 3.69 -18.82
#